data_AF-A0A178TCH7-F1
#
_entry.id   AF-A0A178TCH7-F1
#
_cell.length_a   1.000
_cell.length_b   1.000
_cell.length_c   1.000
_cell.angle_alpha   90.00
_cell.angle_beta   90.00
_cell.angle_gamma   90.00
#
_symmetry.space_group_name_H-M   'P 1'
#
loop_
_entity.id
_entity.type
_entity.pdbx_description
1 polymer ?
#
loop_
_entity_poly.entity_id
_entity_poly.type
_entity_poly.pdbx_seq_one_letter_code
_entity_poly.pdbx_strand_id
1 'polypeptide(L)'
;MLFNAVTDDGEVLDQEICEKLFNCSAIVKEPTTWSKTIEQKLKVDVERHVAATISQSLENNNRFFHEERERLEKWADDLILAAERELSDTKAKIKELKRRARLAVSTEEQHEIQKKIKEMERKQRRQRQQIFDIEDEIMEKRDKLIDELEKQLVQKIEKEELFTIRWTIV
;
A
#
# COMPACT_ATOMS: atom_id res chain seq x y z
N MET A 1 12.78 19.29 -5.28
CA MET A 1 13.81 20.20 -4.74
C MET A 1 13.11 21.19 -3.85
N LEU A 2 13.61 21.45 -2.65
CA LEU A 2 13.00 22.38 -1.69
C LEU A 2 13.69 23.73 -1.83
N PHE A 3 12.91 24.80 -1.93
CA PHE A 3 13.41 26.17 -1.97
C PHE A 3 12.87 26.94 -0.78
N ASN A 4 13.76 27.64 -0.08
CA ASN A 4 13.42 28.52 1.04
C ASN A 4 14.18 29.83 0.84
N ALA A 5 13.53 30.95 1.13
CA ALA A 5 14.17 32.25 1.12
C ALA A 5 13.60 33.15 2.21
N VAL A 6 14.46 34.02 2.73
CA VAL A 6 14.09 35.03 3.72
C VAL A 6 14.57 36.38 3.22
N THR A 7 13.71 37.40 3.26
CA THR A 7 14.06 38.78 2.89
C THR A 7 14.94 39.42 3.96
N ASP A 8 15.58 40.55 3.65
CA ASP A 8 16.40 41.28 4.62
C ASP A 8 15.56 41.82 5.80
N ASP A 9 14.26 42.06 5.58
CA ASP A 9 13.28 42.43 6.61
C ASP A 9 12.82 41.21 7.46
N GLY A 10 13.26 40.01 7.07
CA GLY A 10 13.01 38.77 7.80
C GLY A 10 11.67 38.11 7.49
N GLU A 11 11.05 38.43 6.36
CA GLU A 11 9.87 37.76 5.82
C GLU A 11 10.27 36.48 5.08
N VAL A 12 9.54 35.38 5.31
CA VAL A 12 9.75 34.12 4.60
C VAL A 12 8.98 34.16 3.30
N LEU A 13 9.64 33.81 2.19
CA LEU A 13 8.99 33.65 0.89
C LEU A 13 8.46 32.24 0.72
N ASP A 14 7.34 32.10 0.01
CA ASP A 14 6.82 30.78 -0.35
C ASP A 14 7.71 30.09 -1.39
N GLN A 15 7.53 28.78 -1.54
CA GLN A 15 8.31 27.98 -2.48
C GLN A 15 8.10 28.43 -3.94
N GLU A 16 6.88 28.82 -4.33
CA GLU A 16 6.55 29.20 -5.70
C GLU A 16 7.31 30.46 -6.13
N ILE A 17 7.38 31.47 -5.26
CA ILE A 17 8.16 32.70 -5.49
C ILE A 17 9.64 32.37 -5.56
N CYS A 18 10.15 31.49 -4.69
CA CYS A 18 11.54 31.07 -4.74
C CYS A 18 11.89 30.35 -6.05
N GLU A 19 11.01 29.49 -6.55
CA GLU A 19 11.18 28.81 -7.84
C GLU A 19 11.15 29.80 -9.01
N LYS A 20 10.25 30.79 -8.97
CA LYS A 20 10.21 31.87 -9.97
C LYS A 20 11.51 32.68 -9.96
N LEU A 21 11.99 33.06 -8.77
CA LEU A 21 13.27 33.75 -8.58
C LEU A 21 14.45 32.94 -9.12
N PHE A 22 14.47 31.63 -8.85
CA PHE A 22 15.52 30.73 -9.34
C PHE A 22 15.57 30.65 -10.87
N ASN A 23 14.42 30.77 -11.54
CA ASN A 23 14.32 30.78 -12.99
C ASN A 23 14.61 32.16 -13.64
N CYS A 24 14.78 33.21 -12.85
CA CYS A 24 15.12 34.53 -13.37
C CYS A 24 16.59 34.62 -13.81
N SER A 25 16.84 35.35 -14.89
CA SER A 25 18.21 35.74 -15.24
C SER A 25 18.74 36.74 -14.20
N ALA A 26 19.99 36.54 -13.75
CA ALA A 26 20.61 37.37 -12.72
C ALA A 26 22.03 37.78 -13.11
N ILE A 27 22.49 38.90 -12.53
CA ILE A 27 23.88 39.34 -12.63
C ILE A 27 24.58 38.97 -11.32
N VAL A 28 25.66 38.20 -11.41
CA VAL A 28 26.46 37.81 -10.25
C VAL A 28 27.24 39.03 -9.76
N LYS A 29 27.06 39.37 -8.47
CA LYS A 29 27.83 40.42 -7.76
C LYS A 29 28.78 39.78 -6.74
N GLU A 30 29.66 40.60 -6.17
CA GLU A 30 30.57 40.14 -5.13
C GLU A 30 29.83 39.56 -3.91
N PRO A 31 30.43 38.57 -3.20
CA PRO A 31 29.82 37.99 -2.02
C PRO A 31 29.60 39.03 -0.92
N THR A 32 28.35 39.14 -0.46
CA THR A 32 27.99 40.03 0.66
C THR A 32 27.71 39.22 1.91
N THR A 33 28.21 39.66 3.06
CA THR A 33 27.87 39.06 4.36
C THR A 33 26.40 39.27 4.70
N TRP A 34 25.72 38.22 5.14
CA TRP A 34 24.38 38.26 5.74
C TRP A 34 24.45 38.38 7.26
N SER A 35 23.39 38.93 7.86
CA SER A 35 23.24 38.98 9.31
C SER A 35 23.04 37.56 9.88
N LYS A 36 23.68 37.28 11.04
CA LYS A 36 23.48 36.02 11.77
C LYS A 36 22.01 35.75 12.10
N THR A 37 21.22 36.80 12.31
CA THR A 37 19.79 36.70 12.59
C THR A 37 19.01 36.14 11.39
N ILE A 38 19.36 36.56 10.17
CA ILE A 38 18.72 36.10 8.93
C ILE A 38 19.13 34.66 8.65
N GLU A 39 20.42 34.34 8.82
CA GLU A 39 20.93 32.98 8.67
C GLU A 39 20.22 31.98 9.60
N GLN A 40 20.04 32.36 10.87
CA GLN A 40 19.30 31.53 11.83
C GLN A 40 17.84 31.34 11.45
N LYS A 41 17.15 32.42 11.04
CA LYS A 41 15.77 32.33 10.56
C LYS A 41 15.63 31.39 9.36
N LEU A 42 16.52 31.51 8.38
CA LEU A 42 16.53 30.66 7.20
C LEU A 42 16.75 29.18 7.58
N LYS A 43 17.69 28.88 8.49
CA LYS A 43 17.92 27.51 8.97
C LYS A 43 16.69 26.91 9.64
N VAL A 44 16.02 27.66 10.51
CA VAL A 44 14.79 27.21 11.18
C VAL A 44 13.68 26.94 10.17
N ASP A 45 13.53 27.81 9.17
CA ASP A 45 12.54 27.64 8.10
C ASP A 45 12.84 26.40 7.24
N VAL A 46 14.09 26.22 6.83
CA VAL A 46 14.56 25.03 6.09
C VAL A 46 14.27 23.75 6.88
N GLU A 47 14.61 23.70 8.17
CA GLU A 47 14.35 22.53 9.02
C GLU A 47 12.86 22.23 9.14
N ARG A 48 12.03 23.26 9.31
CA ARG A 48 10.57 23.10 9.38
C ARG A 48 10.01 22.57 8.07
N HIS A 49 10.45 23.11 6.93
CA HIS A 49 9.93 22.73 5.63
C HIS A 49 10.34 21.29 5.29
N VAL A 50 11.60 20.92 5.56
CA VAL A 50 12.10 19.53 5.42
C VAL A 50 11.28 18.58 6.29
N ALA A 51 11.05 18.91 7.57
CA ALA A 51 10.26 18.07 8.46
C ALA A 51 8.82 17.90 7.95
N ALA A 52 8.18 18.97 7.47
CA ALA A 52 6.83 18.92 6.92
C ALA A 52 6.76 18.03 5.66
N THR A 53 7.71 18.16 4.73
CA THR A 53 7.77 17.32 3.52
C THR A 53 7.95 15.85 3.86
N ILE A 54 8.81 15.55 4.84
CA ILE A 54 9.02 14.18 5.35
C ILE A 54 7.73 13.63 5.95
N SER A 55 7.07 14.37 6.83
CA SER A 55 5.81 13.95 7.45
C SER A 55 4.73 13.70 6.41
N GLN A 56 4.60 14.58 5.41
CA GLN A 56 3.62 14.41 4.32
C GLN A 56 3.90 13.15 3.49
N SER A 57 5.17 12.87 3.20
CA SER A 57 5.56 11.66 2.48
C SER A 57 5.25 10.40 3.29
N LEU A 58 5.54 10.40 4.59
CA LEU A 58 5.22 9.28 5.49
C LEU A 58 3.71 9.08 5.63
N GLU A 59 2.93 10.14 5.71
CA GLU A 59 1.47 10.08 5.79
C GLU A 59 0.86 9.49 4.51
N ASN A 60 1.34 9.92 3.34
CA ASN A 60 0.91 9.37 2.06
C ASN A 60 1.26 7.87 1.93
N ASN A 61 2.45 7.47 2.36
CA ASN A 61 2.85 6.06 2.37
C ASN A 61 1.97 5.24 3.32
N ASN A 62 1.69 5.75 4.53
CA ASN A 62 0.78 5.09 5.47
C ASN A 62 -0.63 4.93 4.89
N ARG A 63 -1.16 5.97 4.24
CA ARG A 63 -2.49 5.90 3.58
C ARG A 63 -2.51 4.80 2.52
N PHE A 64 -1.52 4.77 1.63
CA PHE A 64 -1.42 3.74 0.59
C PHE A 64 -1.34 2.33 1.19
N PHE A 65 -0.52 2.14 2.23
CA PHE A 65 -0.42 0.84 2.92
C PHE A 65 -1.75 0.42 3.54
N HIS A 66 -2.48 1.34 4.18
CA HIS A 66 -3.78 1.04 4.75
C HIS A 66 -4.81 0.65 3.70
N GLU A 67 -4.85 1.34 2.57
CA GLU A 67 -5.75 1.03 1.45
C GLU A 67 -5.46 -0.37 0.86
N GLU A 68 -4.18 -0.70 0.62
CA GLU A 68 -3.82 -2.01 0.07
C GLU A 68 -4.08 -3.13 1.07
N ARG A 69 -3.86 -2.90 2.37
CA ARG A 69 -4.22 -3.85 3.44
C ARG A 69 -5.72 -4.12 3.47
N GLU A 70 -6.54 -3.08 3.45
CA GLU A 70 -8.00 -3.22 3.46
C GLU A 70 -8.50 -3.97 2.22
N ARG A 71 -7.88 -3.69 1.06
CA ARG A 71 -8.18 -4.42 -0.18
C ARG A 71 -7.82 -5.89 -0.07
N LEU A 72 -6.65 -6.20 0.48
CA LEU A 72 -6.21 -7.57 0.70
C LEU A 72 -7.12 -8.33 1.66
N GLU A 73 -7.54 -7.69 2.76
CA GLU A 73 -8.49 -8.25 3.74
C GLU A 73 -9.83 -8.59 3.08
N LYS A 74 -10.43 -7.65 2.34
CA LYS A 74 -11.71 -7.89 1.63
C LYS A 74 -11.59 -9.02 0.61
N TRP A 75 -10.51 -9.02 -0.16
CA TRP A 75 -10.26 -10.06 -1.15
C TRP A 75 -10.08 -11.44 -0.50
N ALA A 76 -9.38 -11.52 0.63
CA ALA A 76 -9.19 -12.75 1.39
C ALA A 76 -10.54 -13.29 1.91
N ASP A 77 -11.36 -12.43 2.52
CA ASP A 77 -12.68 -12.79 3.03
C ASP A 77 -13.59 -13.32 1.91
N ASP A 78 -13.62 -12.64 0.76
CA ASP A 78 -14.43 -13.04 -0.39
C ASP A 78 -14.01 -14.41 -0.95
N LEU A 79 -12.71 -14.67 -1.06
CA LEU A 79 -12.20 -15.95 -1.57
C LEU A 79 -12.49 -17.11 -0.63
N ILE A 80 -12.23 -16.94 0.68
CA ILE A 80 -12.50 -17.96 1.68
C ILE A 80 -14.00 -18.26 1.69
N LEU A 81 -14.84 -17.23 1.75
CA LEU A 81 -16.30 -17.38 1.75
C LEU A 81 -16.80 -18.12 0.51
N ALA A 82 -16.26 -17.81 -0.67
CA ALA A 82 -16.61 -18.50 -1.90
C ALA A 82 -16.23 -19.99 -1.86
N ALA A 83 -15.00 -20.31 -1.45
CA ALA A 83 -14.52 -21.69 -1.36
C ALA A 83 -15.29 -22.51 -0.31
N GLU A 84 -15.59 -21.92 0.84
CA GLU A 84 -16.41 -22.54 1.88
C GLU A 84 -17.84 -22.83 1.42
N ARG A 85 -18.47 -21.89 0.70
CA ARG A 85 -19.80 -22.08 0.10
C ARG A 85 -19.80 -23.24 -0.88
N GLU A 86 -18.84 -23.29 -1.80
CA GLU A 86 -18.75 -24.38 -2.77
C GLU A 86 -18.54 -25.76 -2.11
N LEU A 87 -17.77 -25.81 -1.02
CA LEU A 87 -17.57 -27.02 -0.23
C LEU A 87 -18.85 -27.42 0.50
N SER A 88 -19.59 -26.45 1.04
CA SER A 88 -20.88 -26.65 1.71
C SER A 88 -21.93 -27.23 0.75
N ASP A 89 -22.03 -26.67 -0.46
CA ASP A 89 -22.95 -27.14 -1.50
C ASP A 89 -22.64 -28.58 -1.92
N THR A 90 -21.35 -28.90 -2.06
CA THR A 90 -20.89 -30.26 -2.37
C THR A 90 -21.26 -31.23 -1.24
N LYS A 91 -21.08 -30.84 0.04
CA LYS A 91 -21.51 -31.64 1.20
C LYS A 91 -23.03 -31.87 1.19
N ALA A 92 -23.82 -30.84 0.91
CA ALA A 92 -25.27 -30.94 0.82
C ALA A 92 -25.69 -31.91 -0.29
N LYS A 93 -25.06 -31.84 -1.46
CA LYS A 93 -25.33 -32.75 -2.58
C LYS A 93 -24.99 -34.20 -2.27
N ILE A 94 -23.86 -34.45 -1.59
CA ILE A 94 -23.50 -35.80 -1.12
C ILE A 94 -24.58 -36.35 -0.17
N LYS A 95 -25.06 -35.52 0.77
CA LYS A 95 -26.13 -35.92 1.71
C LYS A 95 -27.43 -36.27 0.98
N GLU A 96 -27.81 -35.46 -0.01
CA GLU A 96 -28.97 -35.72 -0.86
C GLU A 96 -28.85 -37.03 -1.63
N LEU A 97 -27.70 -37.26 -2.29
CA LEU A 97 -27.43 -38.49 -3.04
C LEU A 97 -27.43 -39.72 -2.13
N LYS A 98 -26.85 -39.63 -0.93
CA LYS A 98 -26.88 -40.71 0.07
C LYS A 98 -28.31 -41.02 0.51
N ARG A 99 -29.19 -40.02 0.62
CA ARG A 99 -30.62 -40.25 0.90
C ARG A 99 -31.30 -40.97 -0.26
N ARG A 100 -31.07 -40.52 -1.51
CA ARG A 100 -31.63 -41.16 -2.71
C ARG A 100 -31.16 -42.61 -2.87
N ALA A 101 -29.89 -42.90 -2.59
CA ALA A 101 -29.33 -44.25 -2.64
C ALA A 101 -30.08 -45.24 -1.73
N ARG A 102 -30.56 -44.78 -0.55
CA ARG A 102 -31.33 -45.60 0.39
C ARG A 102 -32.77 -45.88 -0.07
N LEU A 103 -33.29 -45.05 -0.97
CA LEU A 103 -34.65 -45.15 -1.51
C LEU A 103 -34.69 -45.84 -2.88
N ALA A 104 -33.53 -46.16 -3.46
CA ALA A 104 -33.42 -46.79 -4.77
C ALA A 104 -34.05 -48.18 -4.76
N VAL A 105 -34.85 -48.49 -5.78
CA VAL A 105 -35.62 -49.74 -5.86
C VAL A 105 -34.90 -50.77 -6.74
N SER A 106 -33.99 -50.32 -7.61
CA SER A 106 -33.21 -51.19 -8.50
C SER A 106 -31.72 -51.12 -8.21
N THR A 107 -31.02 -52.23 -8.47
CA THR A 107 -29.56 -52.34 -8.39
C THR A 107 -28.86 -51.40 -9.37
N GLU A 108 -29.43 -51.19 -10.56
CA GLU A 108 -28.89 -50.27 -11.57
C GLU A 108 -28.94 -48.82 -11.09
N GLU A 109 -30.10 -48.38 -10.55
CA GLU A 109 -30.26 -47.05 -9.96
C GLU A 109 -29.31 -46.83 -8.77
N GLN A 110 -29.16 -47.86 -7.91
CA GLN A 110 -28.24 -47.81 -6.79
C GLN A 110 -26.79 -47.66 -7.25
N HIS A 111 -26.37 -48.37 -8.30
CA HIS A 111 -25.03 -48.27 -8.87
C HIS A 111 -24.74 -46.88 -9.46
N GLU A 112 -25.68 -46.31 -10.20
CA GLU A 112 -25.55 -44.96 -10.77
C GLU A 112 -25.46 -43.87 -9.69
N ILE A 113 -26.27 -43.97 -8.63
CA ILE A 113 -26.18 -43.05 -7.49
C ILE A 113 -24.82 -43.20 -6.79
N GLN A 114 -24.32 -44.42 -6.62
CA GLN A 114 -23.03 -44.66 -5.97
C GLN A 114 -21.86 -44.08 -6.77
N LYS A 115 -21.89 -44.15 -8.11
CA LYS A 115 -20.90 -43.47 -8.98
C LYS A 115 -20.91 -41.97 -8.75
N LYS A 116 -22.09 -41.33 -8.72
CA LYS A 116 -22.23 -39.89 -8.45
C LYS A 116 -21.73 -39.49 -7.07
N ILE A 117 -22.00 -40.31 -6.04
CA ILE A 117 -21.46 -40.08 -4.69
C ILE A 117 -19.93 -40.07 -4.73
N LYS A 118 -19.31 -41.09 -5.36
CA LYS A 118 -17.84 -41.20 -5.46
C LYS A 118 -17.22 -40.00 -6.20
N GLU A 119 -17.87 -39.50 -7.23
CA GLU A 119 -17.43 -38.29 -7.94
C GLU A 119 -17.51 -37.05 -7.04
N MET A 120 -18.63 -36.85 -6.34
CA MET A 120 -18.79 -35.72 -5.43
C MET A 120 -17.84 -35.77 -4.23
N GLU A 121 -17.54 -36.95 -3.70
CA GLU A 121 -16.53 -37.12 -2.63
C GLU A 121 -15.11 -36.78 -3.12
N ARG A 122 -14.77 -37.11 -4.38
CA ARG A 122 -13.52 -36.65 -5.00
C ARG A 122 -13.49 -35.12 -5.14
N LYS A 123 -14.61 -34.51 -5.57
CA LYS A 123 -14.74 -33.05 -5.66
C LYS A 123 -14.57 -32.40 -4.29
N GLN A 124 -15.22 -32.94 -3.26
CA GLN A 124 -15.10 -32.46 -1.87
C GLN A 124 -13.64 -32.46 -1.39
N ARG A 125 -12.88 -33.52 -1.68
CA ARG A 125 -11.46 -33.60 -1.31
C ARG A 125 -10.63 -32.51 -2.01
N ARG A 126 -10.89 -32.26 -3.29
CA ARG A 126 -10.20 -31.20 -4.05
C ARG A 126 -10.52 -29.81 -3.49
N GLN A 127 -11.79 -29.53 -3.20
CA GLN A 127 -12.20 -28.25 -2.63
C GLN A 127 -11.59 -27.98 -1.25
N ARG A 128 -11.41 -29.03 -0.42
CA ARG A 128 -10.67 -28.88 0.85
C ARG A 128 -9.22 -28.48 0.62
N GLN A 129 -8.56 -29.10 -0.37
CA GLN A 129 -7.18 -28.72 -0.72
C GLN A 129 -7.13 -27.28 -1.21
N GLN A 130 -8.08 -26.89 -2.07
CA GLN A 130 -8.17 -25.53 -2.60
C GLN A 130 -8.34 -24.47 -1.50
N ILE A 131 -9.06 -24.77 -0.41
CA ILE A 131 -9.16 -23.85 0.74
C ILE A 131 -7.76 -23.62 1.34
N PHE A 132 -6.98 -24.68 1.57
CA PHE A 132 -5.61 -24.53 2.07
C PHE A 132 -4.73 -23.75 1.10
N ASP A 133 -4.83 -24.03 -0.21
CA ASP A 133 -4.04 -23.33 -1.22
C ASP A 133 -4.39 -21.83 -1.26
N ILE A 134 -5.67 -21.47 -1.05
CA ILE A 134 -6.14 -20.07 -0.93
C ILE A 134 -5.60 -19.42 0.35
N GLU A 135 -5.66 -20.11 1.48
CA GLU A 135 -5.11 -19.63 2.76
C GLU A 135 -3.61 -19.32 2.64
N ASP A 136 -2.85 -20.21 1.99
CA ASP A 136 -1.43 -20.02 1.71
C ASP A 136 -1.18 -18.81 0.79
N GLU A 137 -1.97 -18.62 -0.26
CA GLU A 137 -1.87 -17.44 -1.14
C GLU A 137 -2.13 -16.13 -0.37
N ILE A 138 -3.12 -16.13 0.52
CA ILE A 138 -3.44 -14.99 1.38
C ILE A 138 -2.26 -14.66 2.30
N MET A 139 -1.65 -15.69 2.92
CA MET A 139 -0.47 -15.51 3.78
C MET A 139 0.71 -14.94 2.98
N GLU A 140 1.04 -15.50 1.82
CA GLU A 140 2.13 -15.01 0.99
C GLU A 140 1.95 -13.54 0.57
N LYS A 141 0.72 -13.13 0.21
CA LYS A 141 0.45 -11.74 -0.14
C LYS A 141 0.55 -10.81 1.06
N ARG A 142 0.12 -11.26 2.24
CA ARG A 142 0.26 -10.49 3.47
C ARG A 142 1.73 -10.28 3.82
N ASP A 143 2.55 -11.32 3.72
CA ASP A 143 3.99 -11.22 4.00
C ASP A 143 4.68 -10.26 3.02
N LYS A 144 4.34 -10.33 1.72
CA LYS A 144 4.83 -9.36 0.72
C LYS A 144 4.47 -7.92 1.08
N LEU A 145 3.25 -7.68 1.54
CA LEU A 145 2.80 -6.34 1.95
C LEU A 145 3.58 -5.82 3.17
N ILE A 146 3.93 -6.71 4.12
CA ILE A 146 4.79 -6.37 5.27
C ILE A 146 6.20 -6.03 4.81
N ASP A 147 6.80 -6.84 3.94
CA ASP A 147 8.13 -6.59 3.39
C ASP A 147 8.20 -5.25 2.63
N GLU A 148 7.15 -4.89 1.90
CA GLU A 148 7.04 -3.60 1.22
C GLU A 148 6.97 -2.43 2.20
N LEU A 149 6.20 -2.56 3.29
CA LEU A 149 6.15 -1.56 4.36
C LEU A 149 7.53 -1.37 5.01
N GLU A 150 8.22 -2.47 5.34
CA GLU A 150 9.55 -2.41 5.94
C GLU A 150 10.55 -1.70 5.01
N LYS A 151 10.54 -2.01 3.72
CA LYS A 151 11.41 -1.34 2.73
C LYS A 151 11.11 0.16 2.65
N GLN A 152 9.86 0.56 2.69
CA GLN A 152 9.48 1.98 2.66
C GLN A 152 9.86 2.72 3.94
N LEU A 153 9.77 2.08 5.11
CA LEU A 153 10.24 2.66 6.38
C LEU A 153 11.76 2.79 6.44
N VAL A 154 12.48 1.87 5.79
CA VAL A 154 13.96 1.84 5.75
C VAL A 154 14.54 2.81 4.72
N GLN A 155 13.76 3.34 3.77
CA GLN A 155 14.24 4.39 2.87
C GLN A 155 14.73 5.59 3.69
N LYS A 156 16.05 5.71 3.79
CA LYS A 156 16.72 6.82 4.46
C LYS A 156 16.40 8.08 3.69
N ILE A 157 15.82 9.05 4.37
CA ILE A 157 15.70 10.40 3.85
C ILE A 157 17.10 11.02 3.90
N GLU A 158 17.70 11.20 2.74
CA GLU A 158 18.93 11.96 2.60
C GLU A 158 18.59 13.42 2.27
N LYS A 159 19.27 14.34 2.95
CA LYS A 159 19.17 15.78 2.69
C LYS A 159 20.56 16.31 2.35
N GLU A 160 20.65 17.09 1.28
CA GLU A 160 21.87 17.76 0.85
C GLU A 160 21.55 19.23 0.58
N GLU A 161 22.34 20.14 1.17
CA GLU A 161 22.28 21.55 0.84
C GLU A 161 23.09 21.77 -0.44
N LEU A 162 22.42 22.22 -1.52
CA LEU A 162 23.10 22.44 -2.79
C LEU A 162 23.85 23.78 -2.82
N PHE A 163 23.18 24.86 -2.40
CA PHE A 163 23.75 26.19 -2.32
C PHE A 163 22.86 27.13 -1.50
N THR A 164 23.44 28.23 -1.04
CA THR A 164 22.72 29.38 -0.47
C THR A 164 23.18 30.65 -1.20
N ILE A 165 22.23 31.46 -1.68
CA ILE A 165 22.50 32.72 -2.37
C ILE A 165 21.77 33.89 -1.70
N ARG A 166 22.38 35.07 -1.73
CA ARG A 166 21.71 36.33 -1.45
C ARG A 166 21.27 36.98 -2.75
N TRP A 167 20.06 37.52 -2.80
CA TRP A 167 19.49 38.12 -4.00
C TRP A 167 19.03 39.55 -3.72
N THR A 168 18.80 40.30 -4.79
CA THR A 168 18.17 41.63 -4.76
C THR A 168 17.42 41.80 -6.08
N ILE A 169 16.15 42.21 -6.02
CA ILE A 169 15.36 42.54 -7.21
C ILE A 169 15.62 44.02 -7.54
N VAL A 170 15.96 44.32 -8.79
CA VAL A 170 16.26 45.67 -9.30
C VAL A 170 15.27 46.02 -10.40
#